data_AF-A0A7J4RXL0-F1
#
_entry.id   AF-A0A7J4RXL0-F1
#
_cell.length_a   1.000
_cell.length_b   1.000
_cell.length_c   1.000
_cell.angle_alpha   90.00
_cell.angle_beta   90.00
_cell.angle_gamma   90.00
#
_symmetry.space_group_name_H-M   'P 1'
#
loop_
_entity.id
_entity.type
_entity.pdbx_description
1 polymer ?
#
loop_
_entity_poly.entity_id
_entity_poly.type
_entity_poly.pdbx_seq_one_letter_code
_entity_poly.pdbx_strand_id
1 'polypeptide(L)'
;MTASIVTPGMQISTTAECEAGEGTVEVDGRIMATMIGTFEINEGIGTVIPVKQVVTPVVGDTVICEIEKLNEKNGEARILCIEGKPGDLLPEHLYGHFHVTGLVDRYMHQTADAVRRRDICRALIKEVSPVVRIDFRERNDCGVLNAICPSCGDGLIAESQGDWNVNCLSCNYRSFRALADNFQAGWAKLDQGASVLNNSGKRWGSEAEAMFAKGPSGRATFIAEDFREDGRERIYFRFEGQQSGGGQRQRAKPGCKLFVGGLPRETGTEELRAMFAKFGDMVDCFVPTDDSGANRGFGFVTYNEKSFAEAATKELDGTRINGRRIGVRDADSNDKKGKNKPRRDPDGMKFYVGNLPFKVEADSLKELFGKLATVVDVNIITDNGGRPKGFAFITVKEKDKGEEIIQQLNGTEIMGRKIRVDISQKKTGGQNPGKSKKSSRELRAIREESEGDKKPKRKPRHKKD
;
A
#
# COMPACT_ATOMS: atom_id res chain seq x y z
N MET A 1 64.94 17.76 -3.99
CA MET A 1 64.72 16.49 -4.70
C MET A 1 63.42 16.63 -5.46
N THR A 2 63.48 16.42 -6.77
CA THR A 2 62.40 16.68 -7.72
C THR A 2 61.18 15.83 -7.41
N ALA A 3 60.01 16.46 -7.38
CA ALA A 3 58.71 15.82 -7.25
C ALA A 3 58.50 14.81 -8.39
N SER A 4 58.95 13.57 -8.19
CA SER A 4 58.66 12.47 -9.08
C SER A 4 57.32 11.90 -8.65
N ILE A 5 56.30 12.07 -9.49
CA ILE A 5 55.07 11.29 -9.38
C ILE A 5 55.47 9.81 -9.28
N VAL A 6 55.02 9.15 -8.23
CA VAL A 6 55.23 7.73 -7.99
C VAL A 6 54.00 6.96 -8.45
N THR A 7 54.23 5.72 -8.91
CA THR A 7 53.17 4.80 -9.33
C THR A 7 53.16 3.58 -8.41
N PRO A 8 51.99 2.94 -8.18
CA PRO A 8 51.89 1.72 -7.38
C PRO A 8 52.90 0.66 -7.83
N GLY A 9 53.61 0.07 -6.88
CA GLY A 9 54.66 -0.93 -7.15
C GLY A 9 56.04 -0.35 -7.48
N MET A 10 56.20 0.97 -7.50
CA MET A 10 57.52 1.61 -7.59
C MET A 10 58.20 1.59 -6.22
N GLN A 11 59.47 1.18 -6.16
CA GLN A 11 60.31 1.34 -4.97
C GLN A 11 60.64 2.82 -4.81
N ILE A 12 60.29 3.40 -3.66
CA ILE A 12 60.48 4.82 -3.38
C ILE A 12 61.63 5.06 -2.40
N SER A 13 61.77 4.20 -1.40
CA SER A 13 62.76 4.34 -0.33
C SER A 13 63.13 2.98 0.26
N THR A 14 64.01 2.99 1.27
CA THR A 14 64.38 1.82 2.08
C THR A 14 64.03 2.07 3.55
N THR A 15 63.85 1.00 4.32
CA THR A 15 63.52 1.08 5.75
C THR A 15 64.60 1.72 6.61
N ALA A 16 65.80 1.93 6.06
CA ALA A 16 66.87 2.67 6.71
C ALA A 16 66.66 4.20 6.66
N GLU A 17 65.89 4.71 5.70
CA GLU A 17 65.73 6.13 5.43
C GLU A 17 64.39 6.70 5.91
N CYS A 18 63.33 5.89 5.83
CA CYS A 18 62.03 6.26 6.39
C CYS A 18 61.22 5.02 6.80
N GLU A 19 60.18 5.24 7.60
CA GLU A 19 59.15 4.25 7.93
C GLU A 19 57.98 4.35 6.95
N ALA A 20 57.24 3.25 6.77
CA ALA A 20 56.09 3.20 5.86
C ALA A 20 54.90 3.99 6.44
N GLY A 21 54.50 5.06 5.74
CA GLY A 21 53.30 5.85 6.03
C GLY A 21 52.15 5.60 5.03
N GLU A 22 51.17 6.50 5.04
CA GLU A 22 50.00 6.42 4.17
C GLU A 22 50.39 6.44 2.67
N GLY A 23 49.78 5.54 1.89
CA GLY A 23 50.11 5.38 0.46
C GLY A 23 51.42 4.64 0.19
N THR A 24 52.06 4.06 1.22
CA THR A 24 53.24 3.19 1.10
C THR A 24 53.07 1.86 1.84
N VAL A 25 53.89 0.87 1.50
CA VAL A 25 53.96 -0.41 2.21
C VAL A 25 55.41 -0.89 2.26
N GLU A 26 55.78 -1.51 3.38
CA GLU A 26 57.07 -2.18 3.52
C GLU A 26 56.98 -3.62 2.99
N VAL A 27 57.91 -3.98 2.10
CA VAL A 27 58.10 -5.35 1.62
C VAL A 27 59.61 -5.63 1.58
N ASP A 28 60.07 -6.62 2.36
CA ASP A 28 61.47 -7.06 2.41
C ASP A 28 62.49 -5.93 2.61
N GLY A 29 62.20 -4.97 3.51
CA GLY A 29 63.07 -3.82 3.79
C GLY A 29 63.03 -2.71 2.74
N ARG A 30 62.12 -2.78 1.76
CA ARG A 30 61.90 -1.75 0.74
C ARG A 30 60.54 -1.08 0.96
N ILE A 31 60.52 0.23 0.77
CA ILE A 31 59.28 1.01 0.81
C ILE A 31 58.77 1.17 -0.62
N MET A 32 57.58 0.62 -0.83
CA MET A 32 56.90 0.58 -2.12
C MET A 32 55.69 1.50 -2.11
N ALA A 33 55.43 2.21 -3.19
CA ALA A 33 54.20 2.98 -3.35
C ALA A 33 53.01 2.03 -3.51
N THR A 34 51.88 2.34 -2.86
CA THR A 34 50.60 1.64 -3.09
C THR A 34 49.63 2.46 -3.93
N MET A 35 49.89 3.77 -4.09
CA MET A 35 49.03 4.72 -4.78
C MET A 35 49.81 5.57 -5.80
N ILE A 36 49.08 6.20 -6.73
CA ILE A 36 49.66 7.20 -7.65
C ILE A 36 49.65 8.55 -6.94
N GLY A 37 50.81 9.19 -6.80
CA GLY A 37 50.91 10.41 -6.00
C GLY A 37 52.29 11.05 -5.99
N THR A 38 52.47 12.06 -5.14
CA THR A 38 53.77 12.66 -4.85
C THR A 38 54.29 12.12 -3.52
N PHE A 39 55.53 11.64 -3.51
CA PHE A 39 56.14 11.13 -2.30
C PHE A 39 56.82 12.24 -1.49
N GLU A 40 56.55 12.27 -0.19
CA GLU A 40 57.14 13.19 0.77
C GLU A 40 57.55 12.42 2.04
N ILE A 41 58.69 12.81 2.62
CA ILE A 41 59.16 12.29 3.91
C ILE A 41 58.95 13.37 4.96
N ASN A 42 58.03 13.13 5.89
CA ASN A 42 57.73 14.02 7.01
C ASN A 42 58.06 13.31 8.32
N GLU A 43 58.96 13.90 9.12
CA GLU A 43 59.40 13.35 10.42
C GLU A 43 59.91 11.89 10.37
N GLY A 44 60.50 11.49 9.24
CA GLY A 44 61.00 10.12 9.03
C GLY A 44 59.93 9.13 8.54
N ILE A 45 58.70 9.58 8.28
CA ILE A 45 57.63 8.77 7.71
C ILE A 45 57.49 9.10 6.22
N GLY A 46 57.65 8.09 5.36
CA GLY A 46 57.44 8.21 3.92
C GLY A 46 55.96 8.11 3.58
N THR A 47 55.37 9.19 3.05
CA THR A 47 53.96 9.24 2.66
C THR A 47 53.82 9.55 1.18
N VAL A 48 52.82 8.96 0.54
CA VAL A 48 52.46 9.30 -0.85
C VAL A 48 51.16 10.08 -0.82
N ILE A 49 51.22 11.36 -1.14
CA ILE A 49 50.05 12.22 -1.30
C ILE A 49 49.37 11.83 -2.62
N PRO A 50 48.18 11.22 -2.60
CA PRO A 50 47.57 10.69 -3.80
C PRO A 50 47.05 11.82 -4.70
N VAL A 51 47.13 11.62 -6.03
CA VAL A 51 46.56 12.58 -7.01
C VAL A 51 45.04 12.69 -6.84
N LYS A 52 44.39 11.59 -6.45
CA LYS A 52 42.98 11.55 -6.07
C LYS A 52 42.87 11.10 -4.62
N GLN A 53 42.51 12.03 -3.75
CA GLN A 53 42.28 11.72 -2.34
C GLN A 53 40.93 11.01 -2.19
N VAL A 54 40.95 9.92 -1.43
CA VAL A 54 39.73 9.22 -1.01
C VAL A 54 39.39 9.69 0.40
N VAL A 55 38.15 10.13 0.59
CA VAL A 55 37.68 10.67 1.86
C VAL A 55 36.75 9.67 2.53
N THR A 56 36.98 9.45 3.83
CA THR A 56 36.09 8.65 4.67
C THR A 56 35.22 9.59 5.51
N PRO A 57 33.89 9.41 5.50
CA PRO A 57 32.99 10.23 6.31
C PRO A 57 33.18 9.96 7.81
N VAL A 58 33.08 11.01 8.61
CA VAL A 58 33.09 10.95 10.08
C VAL A 58 31.78 11.49 10.62
N VAL A 59 31.35 10.99 11.78
CA VAL A 59 30.17 11.51 12.47
C VAL A 59 30.37 13.00 12.79
N GLY A 60 29.39 13.83 12.45
CA GLY A 60 29.45 15.28 12.55
C GLY A 60 29.91 16.00 11.28
N ASP A 61 30.39 15.27 10.27
CA ASP A 61 30.67 15.86 8.96
C ASP A 61 29.38 16.40 8.31
N THR A 62 29.52 17.48 7.56
CA THR A 62 28.44 18.05 6.75
C THR A 62 28.62 17.60 5.31
N VAL A 63 27.56 17.08 4.71
CA VAL A 63 27.57 16.53 3.35
C VAL A 63 26.59 17.25 2.44
N ILE A 64 26.96 17.35 1.17
CA ILE A 64 26.03 17.70 0.10
C ILE A 64 25.58 16.41 -0.56
N CYS A 65 24.27 16.22 -0.68
CA CYS A 65 23.68 15.01 -1.24
C CYS A 65 22.52 15.32 -2.19
N GLU A 66 22.29 14.40 -3.11
CA GLU A 66 21.13 14.40 -4.01
C GLU A 66 20.14 13.31 -3.56
N ILE A 67 18.86 13.65 -3.46
CA ILE A 67 17.83 12.66 -3.11
C ILE A 67 17.58 11.70 -4.29
N GLU A 68 17.89 10.42 -4.12
CA GLU A 68 17.76 9.43 -5.20
C GLU A 68 16.50 8.57 -5.04
N LYS A 69 16.29 7.99 -3.85
CA LYS A 69 15.12 7.15 -3.57
C LYS A 69 14.34 7.67 -2.38
N LEU A 70 13.01 7.63 -2.52
CA LEU A 70 12.06 8.02 -1.48
C LEU A 70 11.05 6.90 -1.27
N ASN A 71 10.95 6.44 -0.03
CA ASN A 71 9.91 5.55 0.46
C ASN A 71 9.01 6.35 1.43
N GLU A 72 7.93 5.77 1.92
CA GLU A 72 6.97 6.50 2.75
C GLU A 72 7.60 7.15 4.00
N LYS A 73 8.43 6.40 4.74
CA LYS A 73 9.05 6.88 6.00
C LYS A 73 10.56 7.11 5.92
N ASN A 74 11.22 6.49 4.94
CA ASN A 74 12.67 6.52 4.80
C ASN A 74 13.05 6.99 3.41
N GLY A 75 14.24 7.53 3.26
CA GLY A 75 14.83 7.86 1.96
C GLY A 75 16.31 7.50 1.90
N GLU A 76 16.82 7.53 0.68
CA GLU A 76 18.22 7.31 0.34
C GLU A 76 18.67 8.51 -0.48
N ALA A 77 19.74 9.15 -0.02
CA ALA A 77 20.38 10.26 -0.70
C ALA A 77 21.79 9.85 -1.11
N ARG A 78 22.15 10.14 -2.36
CA ARG A 78 23.51 9.94 -2.84
C ARG A 78 24.37 11.11 -2.37
N ILE A 79 25.42 10.81 -1.61
CA ILE A 79 26.38 11.79 -1.15
C ILE A 79 27.28 12.19 -2.32
N LEU A 80 27.33 13.49 -2.61
CA LEU A 80 28.13 14.05 -3.70
C LEU A 80 29.51 14.45 -3.19
N CYS A 81 29.58 15.11 -2.03
CA CYS A 81 30.82 15.50 -1.39
C CYS A 81 30.63 15.76 0.11
N ILE A 82 31.73 15.74 0.85
CA ILE A 82 31.81 16.22 2.24
C ILE A 82 32.35 17.64 2.22
N GLU A 83 31.66 18.57 2.85
CA GLU A 83 32.09 19.97 2.90
C GLU A 83 33.44 20.09 3.64
N GLY A 84 34.38 20.83 3.04
CA GLY A 84 35.71 21.06 3.59
C GLY A 84 36.74 19.94 3.36
N LYS A 85 36.35 18.80 2.79
CA LYS A 85 37.27 17.70 2.47
C LYS A 85 37.32 17.47 0.95
N PRO A 86 38.39 17.89 0.26
CA PRO A 86 38.53 17.64 -1.17
C PRO A 86 38.87 16.16 -1.43
N GLY A 87 37.98 15.44 -2.11
CA GLY A 87 38.24 14.07 -2.54
C GLY A 87 36.96 13.27 -2.80
N ASP A 88 37.15 12.06 -3.33
CA ASP A 88 36.06 11.16 -3.71
C ASP A 88 35.69 10.24 -2.54
N LEU A 89 34.42 9.82 -2.49
CA LEU A 89 33.92 8.88 -1.49
C LEU A 89 34.06 7.44 -1.95
N LEU A 90 34.31 6.54 -1.00
CA LEU A 90 34.25 5.10 -1.24
C LEU A 90 32.81 4.67 -1.58
N PRO A 91 32.62 3.66 -2.47
CA PRO A 91 31.30 3.18 -2.86
C PRO A 91 30.39 2.78 -1.69
N GLU A 92 30.95 2.25 -0.61
CA GLU A 92 30.22 1.88 0.61
C GLU A 92 29.61 3.08 1.36
N HIS A 93 30.19 4.27 1.18
CA HIS A 93 29.79 5.52 1.82
C HIS A 93 29.02 6.45 0.88
N LEU A 94 28.77 6.06 -0.38
CA LEU A 94 28.09 6.91 -1.37
C LEU A 94 26.62 7.17 -1.04
N TYR A 95 26.00 6.37 -0.19
CA TYR A 95 24.57 6.41 0.05
C TYR A 95 24.26 6.64 1.52
N GLY A 96 23.64 7.79 1.80
CA GLY A 96 23.15 8.19 3.11
C GLY A 96 21.67 7.89 3.27
N HIS A 97 21.31 7.21 4.35
CA HIS A 97 19.92 6.93 4.69
C HIS A 97 19.37 7.95 5.67
N PHE A 98 18.11 8.34 5.47
CA PHE A 98 17.41 9.26 6.38
C PHE A 98 15.99 8.80 6.65
N HIS A 99 15.44 9.29 7.75
CA HIS A 99 14.08 9.03 8.20
C HIS A 99 13.27 10.33 8.22
N VAL A 100 11.95 10.24 8.01
CA VAL A 100 11.03 11.39 7.94
C VAL A 100 11.12 12.32 9.16
N THR A 101 11.43 11.78 10.34
CA THR A 101 11.59 12.55 11.59
C THR A 101 12.86 13.40 11.66
N GLY A 102 13.85 13.10 10.81
CA GLY A 102 15.12 13.80 10.70
C GLY A 102 15.16 14.79 9.54
N LEU A 103 14.02 15.10 8.90
CA LEU A 103 13.96 16.07 7.80
C LEU A 103 13.74 17.50 8.30
N VAL A 104 12.73 17.70 9.14
CA VAL A 104 12.35 19.02 9.64
C VAL A 104 11.65 18.88 10.99
N ASP A 105 11.69 19.92 11.81
CA ASP A 105 10.95 19.99 13.07
C ASP A 105 9.47 20.33 12.83
N ARG A 106 8.80 19.58 11.96
CA ARG A 106 7.37 19.69 11.66
C ARG A 106 6.84 18.31 11.35
N TYR A 107 5.63 17.99 11.80
CA TYR A 107 5.09 16.65 11.61
C TYR A 107 4.88 16.37 10.11
N MET A 108 5.61 15.39 9.58
CA MET A 108 5.50 14.96 8.19
C MET A 108 4.89 13.57 8.12
N HIS A 109 3.85 13.42 7.30
CA HIS A 109 3.25 12.11 7.06
C HIS A 109 4.18 11.21 6.25
N GLN A 110 4.87 11.79 5.26
CA GLN A 110 5.80 11.07 4.37
C GLN A 110 7.05 11.89 4.09
N THR A 111 8.15 11.20 3.76
CA THR A 111 9.41 11.86 3.34
C THR A 111 9.21 12.74 2.11
N ALA A 112 8.38 12.27 1.18
CA ALA A 112 8.12 12.94 -0.08
C ALA A 112 7.51 14.35 0.12
N ASP A 113 6.80 14.59 1.23
CA ASP A 113 6.18 15.90 1.51
C ASP A 113 7.21 16.98 1.87
N ALA A 114 8.39 16.58 2.35
CA ALA A 114 9.47 17.48 2.72
C ALA A 114 10.58 17.54 1.66
N VAL A 115 10.80 16.49 0.89
CA VAL A 115 11.84 16.41 -0.15
C VAL A 115 11.35 15.64 -1.37
N ARG A 116 11.88 15.93 -2.55
CA ARG A 116 11.64 15.17 -3.79
C ARG A 116 12.94 14.61 -4.36
N ARG A 117 12.81 13.67 -5.29
CA ARG A 117 13.96 13.14 -6.03
C ARG A 117 14.64 14.27 -6.80
N ARG A 118 15.97 14.23 -6.90
CA ARG A 118 16.84 15.24 -7.51
C ARG A 118 16.93 16.58 -6.75
N ASP A 119 16.26 16.71 -5.60
CA ASP A 119 16.54 17.83 -4.72
C ASP A 119 17.98 17.71 -4.22
N ILE A 120 18.72 18.81 -4.24
CA ILE A 120 20.06 18.91 -3.70
C ILE A 120 19.94 19.43 -2.28
N CYS A 121 20.50 18.68 -1.34
CA CYS A 121 20.35 18.93 0.08
C CYS A 121 21.71 18.97 0.78
N ARG A 122 21.76 19.70 1.90
CA ARG A 122 22.84 19.64 2.89
C ARG A 122 22.38 18.84 4.09
N ALA A 123 23.17 17.88 4.54
CA ALA A 123 22.85 17.03 5.68
C ALA A 123 24.05 16.86 6.62
N LEU A 124 23.77 16.48 7.87
CA LEU A 124 24.77 16.10 8.86
C LEU A 124 24.86 14.57 8.96
N ILE A 125 26.07 14.02 9.02
CA ILE A 125 26.28 12.59 9.26
C ILE A 125 26.12 12.29 10.76
N LYS A 126 25.20 11.39 11.10
CA LYS A 126 24.97 10.92 12.48
C LYS A 126 25.65 9.60 12.80
N GLU A 127 25.65 8.69 11.85
CA GLU A 127 26.20 7.34 12.01
C GLU A 127 26.87 6.96 10.68
N VAL A 128 28.00 6.24 10.72
CA VAL A 128 28.72 5.79 9.51
C VAL A 128 28.63 4.28 9.33
N SER A 129 28.65 3.52 10.43
CA SER A 129 28.58 2.05 10.43
C SER A 129 27.40 1.57 11.27
N PRO A 130 26.60 0.59 10.82
CA PRO A 130 26.79 -0.26 9.63
C PRO A 130 26.39 0.40 8.30
N VAL A 131 25.71 1.55 8.35
CA VAL A 131 25.23 2.29 7.18
C VAL A 131 25.33 3.77 7.50
N VAL A 132 25.67 4.60 6.50
CA VAL A 132 25.71 6.05 6.67
C VAL A 132 24.31 6.59 6.90
N ARG A 133 24.06 7.19 8.07
CA ARG A 133 22.82 7.88 8.40
C ARG A 133 23.04 9.38 8.38
N ILE A 134 22.13 10.07 7.71
CA ILE A 134 22.15 11.53 7.56
C ILE A 134 20.89 12.16 8.15
N ASP A 135 21.04 13.37 8.66
CA ASP A 135 19.98 14.16 9.28
C ASP A 135 20.00 15.59 8.76
N PHE A 136 18.82 16.15 8.53
CA PHE A 136 18.63 17.50 7.99
C PHE A 136 18.07 18.46 9.04
N ARG A 137 17.67 17.97 10.22
CA ARG A 137 16.92 18.73 11.22
C ARG A 137 17.81 19.38 12.29
N GLU A 138 18.95 18.77 12.62
CA GLU A 138 19.76 19.24 13.76
C GLU A 138 20.33 20.66 13.60
N ARG A 139 20.57 21.09 12.37
CA ARG A 139 21.08 22.44 12.08
C ARG A 139 20.21 23.11 11.01
N ASN A 140 19.99 24.41 11.16
CA ASN A 140 19.16 25.19 10.23
C ASN A 140 19.78 25.39 8.84
N ASP A 141 21.10 25.23 8.75
CA ASP A 141 21.81 25.24 7.47
C ASP A 141 21.69 23.90 6.73
N CYS A 142 21.20 22.84 7.39
CA CYS A 142 20.85 21.57 6.75
C CYS A 142 19.40 21.59 6.25
N GLY A 143 19.16 20.87 5.16
CA GLY A 143 17.90 20.89 4.43
C GLY A 143 18.12 20.97 2.93
N VAL A 144 17.05 21.26 2.18
CA VAL A 144 17.08 21.45 0.74
C VAL A 144 17.80 22.76 0.42
N LEU A 145 18.83 22.69 -0.42
CA LEU A 145 19.58 23.83 -0.94
C LEU A 145 19.06 24.27 -2.31
N ASN A 146 18.66 23.31 -3.15
CA ASN A 146 18.10 23.57 -4.46
C ASN A 146 17.00 22.56 -4.78
N ALA A 147 15.90 23.04 -5.35
CA ALA A 147 14.75 22.23 -5.72
C ALA A 147 14.19 22.66 -7.07
N ILE A 148 13.73 21.67 -7.83
CA ILE A 148 13.08 21.86 -9.13
C ILE A 148 11.59 21.56 -9.06
N CYS A 149 10.82 22.24 -9.89
CA CYS A 149 9.39 22.03 -10.02
C CYS A 149 9.13 20.67 -10.69
N PRO A 150 8.33 19.78 -10.06
CA PRO A 150 7.99 18.50 -10.68
C PRO A 150 7.15 18.62 -11.96
N SER A 151 6.47 19.75 -12.16
CA SER A 151 5.56 19.95 -13.30
C SER A 151 6.26 20.49 -14.55
N CYS A 152 7.14 21.49 -14.39
CA CYS A 152 7.79 22.17 -15.52
C CYS A 152 9.32 22.10 -15.51
N GLY A 153 9.95 21.62 -14.43
CA GLY A 153 11.40 21.51 -14.31
C GLY A 153 12.11 22.80 -13.86
N ASP A 154 11.44 23.95 -13.82
CA ASP A 154 12.05 25.21 -13.39
C ASP A 154 12.39 25.23 -11.89
N GLY A 155 13.35 26.07 -11.51
CA GLY A 155 13.74 26.27 -10.11
C GLY A 155 12.59 26.81 -9.25
N LEU A 156 12.41 26.23 -8.07
CA LEU A 156 11.41 26.69 -7.10
C LEU A 156 11.96 27.82 -6.24
N ILE A 157 11.19 28.87 -6.00
CA ILE A 157 11.61 29.99 -5.15
C ILE A 157 10.98 29.86 -3.76
N ALA A 158 11.72 30.27 -2.73
CA ALA A 158 11.24 30.33 -1.37
C ALA A 158 10.23 31.47 -1.19
N GLU A 159 8.99 31.12 -0.85
CA GLU A 159 7.91 32.08 -0.61
C GLU A 159 6.95 31.47 0.41
N SER A 160 6.72 32.15 1.55
CA SER A 160 5.74 31.67 2.53
C SER A 160 4.33 32.14 2.15
N GLN A 161 3.47 31.17 1.82
CA GLN A 161 2.04 31.36 1.65
C GLN A 161 1.29 30.33 2.49
N GLY A 162 0.99 30.71 3.73
CA GLY A 162 0.36 29.83 4.71
C GLY A 162 1.28 28.68 5.11
N ASP A 163 0.88 27.45 4.77
CA ASP A 163 1.65 26.23 5.06
C ASP A 163 2.67 25.86 3.97
N TRP A 164 2.59 26.50 2.80
CA TRP A 164 3.50 26.25 1.69
C TRP A 164 4.65 27.25 1.74
N ASN A 165 5.87 26.77 1.45
CA ASN A 165 7.09 27.56 1.55
C ASN A 165 7.88 27.65 0.24
N VAL A 166 7.44 26.95 -0.82
CA VAL A 166 8.02 27.07 -2.15
C VAL A 166 6.95 27.26 -3.21
N ASN A 167 7.29 28.08 -4.21
CA ASN A 167 6.44 28.41 -5.35
C ASN A 167 7.24 28.33 -6.65
N CYS A 168 6.58 27.89 -7.73
CA CYS A 168 7.12 27.94 -9.09
C CYS A 168 6.52 29.12 -9.84
N LEU A 169 7.35 30.03 -10.36
CA LEU A 169 6.88 31.20 -11.11
C LEU A 169 6.25 30.84 -12.46
N SER A 170 6.65 29.73 -13.07
CA SER A 170 6.24 29.36 -14.42
C SER A 170 4.87 28.69 -14.47
N CYS A 171 4.58 27.78 -13.53
CA CYS A 171 3.33 27.01 -13.51
C CYS A 171 2.51 27.17 -12.22
N ASN A 172 2.87 28.11 -11.34
CA ASN A 172 2.23 28.36 -10.05
C ASN A 172 2.13 27.11 -9.13
N TYR A 173 3.02 26.14 -9.34
CA TYR A 173 3.12 24.97 -8.46
C TYR A 173 3.56 25.40 -7.07
N ARG A 174 2.77 25.03 -6.06
CA ARG A 174 3.06 25.30 -4.64
C ARG A 174 3.25 24.00 -3.90
N SER A 175 4.27 23.96 -3.05
CA SER A 175 4.47 22.81 -2.17
C SER A 175 5.26 23.18 -0.93
N PHE A 176 5.48 22.19 -0.08
CA PHE A 176 6.38 22.30 1.05
C PHE A 176 7.69 21.60 0.71
N ARG A 177 8.81 22.19 1.13
CA ARG A 177 10.14 21.58 1.15
C ARG A 177 10.81 21.86 2.49
N ALA A 178 11.62 20.95 3.02
CA ALA A 178 12.41 21.21 4.23
C ALA A 178 13.62 22.09 3.87
N LEU A 179 13.43 23.41 3.81
CA LEU A 179 14.44 24.36 3.30
C LEU A 179 15.60 24.51 4.29
N ALA A 180 16.83 24.54 3.76
CA ALA A 180 17.99 25.03 4.49
C ALA A 180 18.01 26.58 4.48
N ASP A 181 18.76 27.19 5.40
CA ASP A 181 18.95 28.65 5.44
C ASP A 181 19.46 29.22 4.11
N ASN A 182 20.32 28.48 3.42
CA ASN A 182 20.97 28.92 2.18
C ASN A 182 20.24 28.45 0.91
N PHE A 183 18.94 28.15 0.99
CA PHE A 183 18.16 27.73 -0.19
C PHE A 183 18.27 28.76 -1.32
N GLN A 184 18.76 28.33 -2.49
CA GLN A 184 19.06 29.15 -3.67
C GLN A 184 20.04 30.33 -3.45
N ALA A 185 20.67 30.43 -2.29
CA ALA A 185 21.61 31.50 -1.96
C ALA A 185 23.05 31.17 -2.37
N GLY A 186 23.33 29.89 -2.66
CA GLY A 186 24.69 29.40 -2.90
C GLY A 186 25.59 29.65 -1.68
N TRP A 187 26.67 30.39 -1.88
CA TRP A 187 27.64 30.76 -0.84
C TRP A 187 27.34 32.10 -0.15
N ALA A 188 26.24 32.77 -0.51
CA ALA A 188 25.90 34.05 0.09
C ALA A 188 25.55 33.88 1.58
N LYS A 189 26.09 34.78 2.42
CA LYS A 189 25.66 34.92 3.81
C LYS A 189 24.40 35.77 3.82
N LEU A 190 23.30 35.18 4.28
CA LEU A 190 22.02 35.86 4.39
C LEU A 190 21.76 36.31 5.82
N ASP A 191 21.16 37.49 5.98
CA ASP A 191 20.72 38.00 7.29
C ASP A 191 19.50 37.23 7.82
N GLN A 192 18.68 36.68 6.93
CA GLN A 192 17.55 35.81 7.25
C GLN A 192 17.57 34.57 6.36
N GLY A 193 17.60 33.39 6.98
CA GLY A 193 17.62 32.12 6.28
C GLY A 193 16.23 31.64 5.86
N ALA A 194 16.15 30.92 4.75
CA ALA A 194 14.91 30.35 4.25
C ALA A 194 14.32 29.26 5.17
N SER A 195 15.11 28.70 6.11
CA SER A 195 14.62 27.68 7.05
C SER A 195 13.52 28.22 7.98
N VAL A 196 13.44 29.53 8.19
CA VAL A 196 12.37 30.19 8.97
C VAL A 196 10.99 29.89 8.35
N LEU A 197 10.93 29.73 7.02
CA LEU A 197 9.70 29.44 6.28
C LEU A 197 9.21 27.99 6.49
N ASN A 198 10.02 27.12 7.10
CA ASN A 198 9.62 25.76 7.45
C ASN A 198 8.53 25.71 8.53
N ASN A 199 8.30 26.83 9.26
CA ASN A 199 7.31 26.92 10.32
C ASN A 199 7.46 25.77 11.35
N SER A 200 8.70 25.56 11.81
CA SER A 200 9.05 24.53 12.79
C SER A 200 8.18 24.60 14.04
N GLY A 201 7.77 23.44 14.55
CA GLY A 201 6.92 23.26 15.73
C GLY A 201 5.43 23.51 15.49
N LYS A 202 5.03 24.12 14.37
CA LYS A 202 3.62 24.43 14.08
C LYS A 202 2.89 23.22 13.47
N ARG A 203 1.58 23.13 13.77
CA ARG A 203 0.67 22.17 13.12
C ARG A 203 0.29 22.67 11.73
N TRP A 204 -0.14 21.74 10.88
CA TRP A 204 -0.72 22.06 9.58
C TRP A 204 -2.08 22.75 9.74
N GLY A 205 -2.36 23.70 8.86
CA GLY A 205 -3.68 24.27 8.68
C GLY A 205 -4.65 23.25 8.08
N SER A 206 -5.94 23.55 8.20
CA SER A 206 -7.03 22.66 7.77
C SER A 206 -6.97 22.30 6.28
N GLU A 207 -6.56 23.23 5.42
CA GLU A 207 -6.41 23.00 3.98
C GLU A 207 -5.30 21.99 3.67
N ALA A 208 -4.16 22.11 4.34
CA ALA A 208 -3.05 21.18 4.18
C ALA A 208 -3.39 19.80 4.76
N GLU A 209 -4.03 19.73 5.93
CA GLU A 209 -4.52 18.47 6.51
C GLU A 209 -5.52 17.77 5.59
N ALA A 210 -6.42 18.51 4.95
CA ALA A 210 -7.35 17.97 3.95
C ALA A 210 -6.63 17.39 2.72
N MET A 211 -5.50 17.98 2.30
CA MET A 211 -4.65 17.40 1.24
C MET A 211 -3.96 16.12 1.70
N PHE A 212 -3.43 16.07 2.92
CA PHE A 212 -2.81 14.86 3.47
C PHE A 212 -3.80 13.70 3.60
N ALA A 213 -5.06 13.99 3.92
CA ALA A 213 -6.13 13.00 4.02
C ALA A 213 -6.43 12.25 2.71
N LYS A 214 -6.06 12.80 1.54
CA LYS A 214 -6.22 12.12 0.23
C LYS A 214 -5.30 10.91 0.05
N GLY A 215 -4.32 10.72 0.95
CA GLY A 215 -3.36 9.62 0.92
C GLY A 215 -2.24 9.81 -0.12
N PRO A 216 -1.20 8.95 -0.12
CA PRO A 216 -0.04 9.06 -1.01
C PRO A 216 -0.40 9.12 -2.49
N SER A 217 -1.29 8.24 -2.97
CA SER A 217 -1.65 8.17 -4.39
C SER A 217 -2.42 9.39 -4.87
N GLY A 218 -3.19 10.05 -3.99
CA GLY A 218 -3.92 11.28 -4.30
C GLY A 218 -3.07 12.54 -4.16
N ARG A 219 -1.88 12.45 -3.54
CA ARG A 219 -0.90 13.54 -3.37
C ARG A 219 0.29 13.45 -4.32
N ALA A 220 0.54 12.27 -4.89
CA ALA A 220 1.56 12.09 -5.90
C ALA A 220 1.22 13.01 -7.09
N THR A 221 2.01 14.07 -7.23
CA THR A 221 2.13 14.77 -8.51
C THR A 221 2.80 13.73 -9.41
N PHE A 222 2.01 13.03 -10.22
CA PHE A 222 2.59 12.24 -11.31
C PHE A 222 3.53 13.20 -12.04
N ILE A 223 4.82 12.87 -12.11
CA ILE A 223 5.75 13.58 -12.99
C ILE A 223 5.03 13.56 -14.32
N ALA A 224 4.63 14.74 -14.79
CA ALA A 224 3.99 14.84 -16.07
C ALA A 224 5.01 14.31 -17.08
N GLU A 225 4.80 13.09 -17.59
CA GLU A 225 5.31 12.76 -18.91
C GLU A 225 4.86 13.90 -19.83
N ASP A 226 5.85 14.64 -20.35
CA ASP A 226 5.78 15.80 -21.23
C ASP A 226 4.35 16.33 -21.45
N PHE A 227 4.01 17.36 -20.68
CA PHE A 227 2.84 18.18 -20.96
C PHE A 227 3.13 19.00 -22.23
N ARG A 228 2.84 18.44 -23.41
CA ARG A 228 2.59 19.28 -24.59
C ARG A 228 1.31 20.06 -24.30
N GLU A 229 1.43 21.32 -23.88
CA GLU A 229 0.32 22.26 -23.66
C GLU A 229 -0.40 22.70 -24.95
N ASP A 230 -0.46 21.86 -25.98
CA ASP A 230 -1.05 22.21 -27.28
C ASP A 230 -2.58 21.99 -27.33
N GLY A 231 -3.22 21.67 -26.20
CA GLY A 231 -4.67 21.42 -26.13
C GLY A 231 -5.18 20.22 -26.95
N ARG A 232 -4.28 19.43 -27.55
CA ARG A 232 -4.62 18.21 -28.29
C ARG A 232 -4.83 17.06 -27.30
N GLU A 233 -5.93 16.33 -27.48
CA GLU A 233 -6.19 15.12 -26.69
C GLU A 233 -5.03 14.13 -26.81
N ARG A 234 -4.64 13.52 -25.69
CA ARG A 234 -3.60 12.49 -25.65
C ARG A 234 -4.06 11.27 -26.44
N ILE A 235 -3.54 11.09 -27.65
CA ILE A 235 -3.71 9.85 -28.40
C ILE A 235 -2.62 8.88 -27.93
N TYR A 236 -3.00 7.92 -27.10
CA TYR A 236 -2.11 6.81 -26.78
C TYR A 236 -1.96 5.94 -28.04
N PHE A 237 -0.72 5.74 -28.49
CA PHE A 237 -0.43 4.80 -29.57
C PHE A 237 -0.78 3.40 -29.07
N ARG A 238 -1.98 2.92 -29.44
CA ARG A 238 -2.45 1.58 -29.06
C ARG A 238 -1.80 0.61 -30.03
N PHE A 239 -0.78 -0.11 -29.58
CA PHE A 239 -0.27 -1.26 -30.31
C PHE A 239 -1.40 -2.30 -30.34
N GLU A 240 -2.05 -2.47 -31.50
CA GLU A 240 -3.03 -3.54 -31.73
C GLU A 240 -2.29 -4.88 -31.81
N GLY A 241 -1.82 -5.34 -30.66
CA GLY A 241 -1.05 -6.56 -30.52
C GLY A 241 -1.39 -7.23 -29.19
N GLN A 242 -2.42 -8.08 -29.24
CA GLN A 242 -2.67 -9.24 -28.40
C GLN A 242 -1.68 -9.46 -27.24
N GLN A 243 -1.96 -8.93 -26.04
CA GLN A 243 -1.37 -9.51 -24.83
C GLN A 243 -2.29 -9.40 -23.60
N SER A 244 -2.55 -10.59 -23.06
CA SER A 244 -3.23 -10.87 -21.81
C SER A 244 -2.43 -10.29 -20.64
N GLY A 245 -2.96 -9.26 -19.99
CA GLY A 245 -2.36 -8.66 -18.81
C GLY A 245 -3.40 -7.79 -18.10
N GLY A 246 -3.74 -8.14 -16.87
CA GLY A 246 -4.85 -7.58 -16.08
C GLY A 246 -4.70 -6.11 -15.68
N GLY A 247 -4.72 -5.20 -16.65
CA GLY A 247 -4.97 -3.78 -16.44
C GLY A 247 -6.47 -3.52 -16.28
N GLN A 248 -6.85 -2.71 -15.29
CA GLN A 248 -8.23 -2.24 -15.15
C GLN A 248 -8.63 -1.49 -16.43
N ARG A 249 -9.46 -2.13 -17.28
CA ARG A 249 -10.09 -1.47 -18.42
C ARG A 249 -10.87 -0.25 -17.92
N GLN A 250 -10.70 0.89 -18.58
CA GLN A 250 -11.43 2.12 -18.29
C GLN A 250 -12.93 1.80 -18.16
N ARG A 251 -13.57 2.30 -17.10
CA ARG A 251 -15.01 2.13 -16.90
C ARG A 251 -15.74 2.89 -18.01
N ALA A 252 -16.54 2.17 -18.80
CA ALA A 252 -17.43 2.76 -19.78
C ALA A 252 -18.42 3.74 -19.10
N LYS A 253 -18.95 4.68 -19.88
CA LYS A 253 -20.01 5.58 -19.41
C LYS A 253 -21.21 4.76 -18.88
N PRO A 254 -21.84 5.18 -17.78
CA PRO A 254 -22.92 4.41 -17.16
C PRO A 254 -24.06 4.17 -18.14
N GLY A 255 -24.51 2.91 -18.23
CA GLY A 255 -25.62 2.48 -19.10
C GLY A 255 -25.22 2.11 -20.53
N CYS A 256 -23.93 2.16 -20.87
CA CYS A 256 -23.44 1.75 -22.20
C CYS A 256 -22.90 0.31 -22.21
N LYS A 257 -22.79 -0.33 -21.04
CA LYS A 257 -22.29 -1.69 -20.87
C LYS A 257 -23.43 -2.64 -20.55
N LEU A 258 -23.58 -3.69 -21.35
CA LEU A 258 -24.55 -4.76 -21.19
C LEU A 258 -23.89 -6.05 -20.68
N PHE A 259 -24.60 -6.75 -19.79
CA PHE A 259 -24.34 -8.12 -19.37
C PHE A 259 -25.24 -9.08 -20.16
N VAL A 260 -24.63 -10.06 -20.82
CA VAL A 260 -25.32 -11.11 -21.58
C VAL A 260 -25.11 -12.43 -20.86
N GLY A 261 -26.16 -12.95 -20.21
CA GLY A 261 -26.13 -14.23 -19.49
C GLY A 261 -26.82 -15.36 -20.26
N GLY A 262 -26.52 -16.60 -19.92
CA GLY A 262 -27.19 -17.77 -20.49
C GLY A 262 -26.60 -18.27 -21.81
N LEU A 263 -25.37 -17.87 -22.13
CA LEU A 263 -24.68 -18.29 -23.35
C LEU A 263 -24.37 -19.80 -23.34
N PRO A 264 -24.47 -20.49 -24.48
CA PRO A 264 -23.91 -21.83 -24.66
C PRO A 264 -22.39 -21.82 -24.41
N ARG A 265 -21.84 -22.96 -23.99
CA ARG A 265 -20.39 -23.08 -23.75
C ARG A 265 -19.57 -23.02 -25.04
N GLU A 266 -20.21 -23.21 -26.18
CA GLU A 266 -19.62 -23.19 -27.52
C GLU A 266 -19.61 -21.79 -28.14
N THR A 267 -20.44 -20.86 -27.66
CA THR A 267 -20.60 -19.53 -28.26
C THR A 267 -19.50 -18.57 -27.83
N GLY A 268 -18.53 -18.36 -28.72
CA GLY A 268 -17.37 -17.47 -28.52
C GLY A 268 -17.66 -15.99 -28.68
N THR A 269 -16.61 -15.18 -28.48
CA THR A 269 -16.67 -13.70 -28.55
C THR A 269 -17.06 -13.19 -29.94
N GLU A 270 -16.68 -13.90 -31.01
CA GLU A 270 -16.95 -13.50 -32.40
C GLU A 270 -18.42 -13.65 -32.78
N GLU A 271 -19.05 -14.77 -32.41
CA GLU A 271 -20.47 -15.01 -32.63
C GLU A 271 -21.33 -13.98 -31.89
N LEU A 272 -20.96 -13.70 -30.63
CA LEU A 272 -21.64 -12.70 -29.82
C LEU A 272 -21.48 -11.30 -30.43
N ARG A 273 -20.27 -10.97 -30.93
CA ARG A 273 -20.03 -9.71 -31.63
C ARG A 273 -20.88 -9.58 -32.88
N ALA A 274 -20.98 -10.62 -33.70
CA ALA A 274 -21.77 -10.60 -34.94
C ALA A 274 -23.27 -10.39 -34.70
N MET A 275 -23.82 -10.95 -33.61
CA MET A 275 -25.23 -10.74 -33.25
C MET A 275 -25.52 -9.33 -32.77
N PHE A 276 -24.64 -8.79 -31.91
CA PHE A 276 -24.83 -7.47 -31.32
C PHE A 276 -24.41 -6.32 -32.26
N ALA A 277 -23.56 -6.57 -33.26
CA ALA A 277 -23.17 -5.58 -34.27
C ALA A 277 -24.34 -5.04 -35.10
N LYS A 278 -25.46 -5.77 -35.19
CA LYS A 278 -26.66 -5.34 -35.92
C LYS A 278 -27.36 -4.11 -35.31
N PHE A 279 -27.12 -3.84 -34.03
CA PHE A 279 -27.85 -2.83 -33.25
C PHE A 279 -27.10 -1.51 -33.10
N GLY A 280 -25.81 -1.46 -33.42
CA GLY A 280 -25.03 -0.23 -33.38
C GLY A 280 -23.52 -0.45 -33.22
N ASP A 281 -22.79 0.67 -33.16
CA ASP A 281 -21.33 0.67 -33.06
C ASP A 281 -20.86 0.26 -31.66
N MET A 282 -20.21 -0.90 -31.62
CA MET A 282 -19.70 -1.54 -30.41
C MET A 282 -18.24 -1.16 -30.15
N VAL A 283 -17.93 -0.77 -28.91
CA VAL A 283 -16.59 -0.40 -28.44
C VAL A 283 -15.82 -1.63 -27.96
N ASP A 284 -16.48 -2.56 -27.27
CA ASP A 284 -15.83 -3.74 -26.69
C ASP A 284 -16.81 -4.93 -26.58
N CYS A 285 -16.32 -6.13 -26.87
CA CYS A 285 -17.02 -7.41 -26.69
C CYS A 285 -16.09 -8.36 -25.95
N PHE A 286 -16.55 -8.94 -24.84
CA PHE A 286 -15.73 -9.87 -24.06
C PHE A 286 -16.57 -11.01 -23.47
N VAL A 287 -16.19 -12.24 -23.79
CA VAL A 287 -16.73 -13.46 -23.17
C VAL A 287 -15.64 -14.07 -22.28
N PRO A 288 -15.79 -14.00 -20.94
CA PRO A 288 -14.87 -14.68 -20.04
C PRO A 288 -14.86 -16.19 -20.24
N THR A 289 -13.66 -16.75 -20.46
CA THR A 289 -13.40 -18.18 -20.46
C THR A 289 -12.87 -18.64 -19.10
N ASP A 290 -13.10 -19.91 -18.77
CA ASP A 290 -12.49 -20.59 -17.63
C ASP A 290 -11.08 -21.08 -17.98
N ASP A 291 -10.32 -21.59 -17.00
CA ASP A 291 -8.94 -22.06 -17.20
C ASP A 291 -8.86 -23.24 -18.19
N SER A 292 -9.95 -23.99 -18.36
CA SER A 292 -10.08 -25.07 -19.35
C SER A 292 -10.47 -24.57 -20.77
N GLY A 293 -10.50 -23.25 -21.00
CA GLY A 293 -10.87 -22.64 -22.28
C GLY A 293 -12.37 -22.61 -22.60
N ALA A 294 -13.23 -23.13 -21.70
CA ALA A 294 -14.68 -23.12 -21.89
C ALA A 294 -15.32 -21.82 -21.39
N ASN A 295 -16.35 -21.34 -22.08
CA ASN A 295 -16.97 -20.06 -21.73
C ASN A 295 -17.76 -20.16 -20.41
N ARG A 296 -17.68 -19.13 -19.57
CA ARG A 296 -18.33 -19.09 -18.26
C ARG A 296 -19.86 -18.92 -18.33
N GLY A 297 -20.44 -18.95 -19.53
CA GLY A 297 -21.88 -18.86 -19.79
C GLY A 297 -22.44 -17.44 -19.74
N PHE A 298 -21.58 -16.43 -19.75
CA PHE A 298 -21.96 -15.02 -19.83
C PHE A 298 -20.87 -14.21 -20.55
N GLY A 299 -21.23 -13.02 -21.03
CA GLY A 299 -20.37 -12.08 -21.71
C GLY A 299 -20.77 -10.63 -21.44
N PHE A 300 -19.91 -9.70 -21.85
CA PHE A 300 -20.13 -8.27 -21.74
C PHE A 300 -20.00 -7.60 -23.10
N VAL A 301 -20.92 -6.69 -23.40
CA VAL A 301 -20.93 -5.88 -24.61
C VAL A 301 -20.95 -4.41 -24.21
N THR A 302 -20.09 -3.59 -24.79
CA THR A 302 -20.06 -2.15 -24.53
C THR A 302 -20.31 -1.40 -25.82
N TYR A 303 -21.35 -0.57 -25.86
CA TYR A 303 -21.65 0.32 -26.97
C TYR A 303 -21.05 1.72 -26.76
N ASN A 304 -20.96 2.49 -27.84
CA ASN A 304 -20.55 3.88 -27.77
C ASN A 304 -21.64 4.78 -27.17
N GLU A 305 -22.91 4.47 -27.49
CA GLU A 305 -24.08 5.19 -26.98
C GLU A 305 -25.04 4.30 -26.19
N LYS A 306 -25.73 4.92 -25.22
CA LYS A 306 -26.75 4.28 -24.39
C LYS A 306 -28.01 3.87 -25.19
N SER A 307 -28.34 4.64 -26.24
CA SER A 307 -29.45 4.39 -27.16
C SER A 307 -29.38 2.97 -27.77
N PHE A 308 -28.20 2.59 -28.28
CA PHE A 308 -27.95 1.27 -28.86
C PHE A 308 -28.00 0.15 -27.81
N ALA A 309 -27.51 0.42 -26.60
CA ALA A 309 -27.58 -0.53 -25.49
C ALA A 309 -29.03 -0.85 -25.07
N GLU A 310 -29.91 0.16 -25.03
CA GLU A 310 -31.33 0.00 -24.71
C GLU A 310 -32.10 -0.73 -25.83
N ALA A 311 -31.78 -0.45 -27.10
CA ALA A 311 -32.37 -1.16 -28.24
C ALA A 311 -32.01 -2.64 -28.25
N ALA A 312 -30.72 -2.96 -28.08
CA ALA A 312 -30.23 -4.34 -28.00
C ALA A 312 -30.84 -5.10 -26.81
N THR A 313 -31.05 -4.44 -25.66
CA THR A 313 -31.66 -5.06 -24.48
C THR A 313 -33.12 -5.45 -24.74
N LYS A 314 -33.91 -4.58 -25.40
CA LYS A 314 -35.33 -4.86 -25.66
C LYS A 314 -35.54 -6.00 -26.66
N GLU A 315 -34.66 -6.13 -27.64
CA GLU A 315 -34.86 -7.07 -28.75
C GLU A 315 -34.15 -8.42 -28.54
N LEU A 316 -32.99 -8.43 -27.87
CA LEU A 316 -32.20 -9.65 -27.68
C LEU A 316 -32.47 -10.37 -26.36
N ASP A 317 -33.11 -9.73 -25.37
CA ASP A 317 -33.48 -10.39 -24.11
C ASP A 317 -34.52 -11.51 -24.35
N GLY A 318 -34.18 -12.74 -23.95
CA GLY A 318 -35.02 -13.91 -24.11
C GLY A 318 -34.88 -14.66 -25.45
N THR A 319 -34.02 -14.20 -26.36
CA THR A 319 -33.73 -14.92 -27.61
C THR A 319 -33.04 -16.26 -27.35
N ARG A 320 -33.26 -17.25 -28.24
CA ARG A 320 -32.70 -18.60 -28.11
C ARG A 320 -31.48 -18.77 -29.01
N ILE A 321 -30.34 -19.10 -28.40
CA ILE A 321 -29.10 -19.49 -29.09
C ILE A 321 -28.78 -20.93 -28.69
N ASN A 322 -28.67 -21.83 -29.67
CA ASN A 322 -28.38 -23.25 -29.50
C ASN A 322 -29.17 -23.93 -28.37
N GLY A 323 -30.48 -23.65 -28.31
CA GLY A 323 -31.40 -24.23 -27.33
C GLY A 323 -31.43 -23.57 -25.94
N ARG A 324 -30.52 -22.61 -25.65
CA ARG A 324 -30.55 -21.81 -24.42
C ARG A 324 -31.10 -20.42 -24.66
N ARG A 325 -31.87 -19.91 -23.69
CA ARG A 325 -32.35 -18.51 -23.69
C ARG A 325 -31.26 -17.60 -23.13
N ILE A 326 -30.89 -16.58 -23.88
CA ILE A 326 -30.00 -15.54 -23.37
C ILE A 326 -30.79 -14.46 -22.63
N GLY A 327 -30.16 -13.88 -21.62
CA GLY A 327 -30.69 -12.74 -20.88
C GLY A 327 -29.77 -11.55 -21.03
N VAL A 328 -30.29 -10.42 -21.49
CA VAL A 328 -29.52 -9.18 -21.70
C VAL A 328 -29.95 -8.14 -20.67
N ARG A 329 -29.00 -7.59 -19.91
CA ARG A 329 -29.27 -6.58 -18.86
C ARG A 329 -28.21 -5.50 -18.87
N ASP A 330 -28.54 -4.33 -18.35
CA ASP A 330 -27.54 -3.29 -18.09
C ASP A 330 -26.54 -3.78 -17.02
N ALA A 331 -25.24 -3.68 -17.31
CA ALA A 331 -24.18 -4.11 -16.40
C ALA A 331 -23.93 -3.08 -15.29
N ASP A 332 -24.31 -1.82 -15.53
CA ASP A 332 -24.15 -0.70 -14.60
C ASP A 332 -25.46 -0.36 -13.86
N SER A 333 -26.57 -1.01 -14.18
CA SER A 333 -27.81 -0.88 -13.39
C SER A 333 -27.54 -1.40 -11.99
N ASN A 334 -27.23 -0.46 -11.12
CA ASN A 334 -27.07 -0.62 -9.70
C ASN A 334 -28.46 -0.75 -9.05
N ASP A 335 -29.33 -1.57 -9.66
CA ASP A 335 -30.39 -2.27 -8.94
C ASP A 335 -29.68 -3.16 -7.93
N LYS A 336 -29.39 -2.50 -6.81
CA LYS A 336 -28.86 -2.96 -5.54
C LYS A 336 -28.38 -4.39 -5.60
N LYS A 337 -27.09 -4.57 -5.24
CA LYS A 337 -26.66 -5.58 -4.27
C LYS A 337 -27.85 -6.46 -3.84
N GLY A 338 -28.06 -7.57 -4.54
CA GLY A 338 -28.82 -8.69 -4.02
C GLY A 338 -28.05 -9.35 -2.87
N LYS A 339 -27.53 -8.54 -1.94
CA LYS A 339 -27.27 -8.97 -0.57
C LYS A 339 -28.66 -9.06 0.04
N ASN A 340 -29.13 -10.29 0.22
CA ASN A 340 -30.44 -10.65 0.75
C ASN A 340 -31.64 -10.27 -0.14
N LYS A 341 -31.94 -11.10 -1.15
CA LYS A 341 -33.27 -11.72 -1.04
C LYS A 341 -33.14 -12.65 0.16
N PRO A 342 -33.85 -12.45 1.30
CA PRO A 342 -34.12 -13.62 2.11
C PRO A 342 -34.73 -14.62 1.13
N ARG A 343 -34.18 -15.84 1.05
CA ARG A 343 -35.03 -16.96 0.66
C ARG A 343 -36.29 -16.73 1.47
N ARG A 344 -37.45 -16.63 0.81
CA ARG A 344 -38.73 -16.49 1.48
C ARG A 344 -38.81 -17.75 2.35
N ASP A 345 -38.29 -17.66 3.57
CA ASP A 345 -38.44 -18.67 4.59
C ASP A 345 -39.96 -18.81 4.65
N PRO A 346 -40.52 -19.99 4.36
CA PRO A 346 -41.95 -20.15 4.45
C PRO A 346 -42.39 -19.71 5.84
N ASP A 347 -43.38 -18.80 5.93
CA ASP A 347 -43.94 -18.34 7.21
C ASP A 347 -44.25 -19.55 8.09
N GLY A 348 -43.50 -19.70 9.18
CA GLY A 348 -43.52 -20.88 10.00
C GLY A 348 -42.45 -20.92 11.09
N MET A 349 -42.80 -21.55 12.22
CA MET A 349 -41.92 -21.80 13.35
C MET A 349 -40.96 -22.94 13.02
N LYS A 350 -39.65 -22.69 13.23
CA LYS A 350 -38.60 -23.69 13.03
C LYS A 350 -38.25 -24.38 14.35
N PHE A 351 -38.33 -25.69 14.36
CA PHE A 351 -37.90 -26.54 15.48
C PHE A 351 -36.55 -27.19 15.17
N TYR A 352 -35.69 -27.26 16.18
CA TYR A 352 -34.45 -28.03 16.17
C TYR A 352 -34.72 -29.40 16.78
N VAL A 353 -34.43 -30.47 16.03
CA VAL A 353 -34.53 -31.85 16.48
C VAL A 353 -33.12 -32.44 16.56
N GLY A 354 -32.61 -32.61 17.77
CA GLY A 354 -31.29 -33.19 18.05
C GLY A 354 -31.34 -34.67 18.45
N ASN A 355 -30.17 -35.31 18.43
CA ASN A 355 -29.96 -36.71 18.81
C ASN A 355 -30.69 -37.74 17.93
N LEU A 356 -30.83 -37.42 16.64
CA LEU A 356 -31.39 -38.30 15.64
C LEU A 356 -30.40 -39.44 15.28
N PRO A 357 -30.87 -40.69 15.15
CA PRO A 357 -30.05 -41.77 14.61
C PRO A 357 -29.60 -41.45 13.18
N PHE A 358 -28.37 -41.83 12.83
CA PHE A 358 -27.78 -41.58 11.51
C PHE A 358 -28.47 -42.31 10.34
N LYS A 359 -29.43 -43.21 10.64
CA LYS A 359 -30.24 -43.96 9.66
C LYS A 359 -31.64 -43.38 9.46
N VAL A 360 -32.01 -42.31 10.16
CA VAL A 360 -33.36 -41.72 10.02
C VAL A 360 -33.43 -40.88 8.76
N GLU A 361 -34.48 -41.12 7.97
CA GLU A 361 -34.78 -40.40 6.74
C GLU A 361 -35.81 -39.28 6.98
N ALA A 362 -35.88 -38.34 6.03
CA ALA A 362 -36.75 -37.17 6.14
C ALA A 362 -38.24 -37.54 6.25
N ASP A 363 -38.66 -38.65 5.65
CA ASP A 363 -40.07 -39.04 5.60
C ASP A 363 -40.58 -39.58 6.94
N SER A 364 -39.75 -40.30 7.70
CA SER A 364 -40.09 -40.71 9.08
C SER A 364 -40.29 -39.50 10.01
N LEU A 365 -39.54 -38.41 9.79
CA LEU A 365 -39.71 -37.18 10.56
C LEU A 365 -40.97 -36.40 10.14
N LYS A 366 -41.34 -36.44 8.86
CA LYS A 366 -42.60 -35.85 8.41
C LYS A 366 -43.82 -36.59 8.99
N GLU A 367 -43.79 -37.92 9.08
CA GLU A 367 -44.90 -38.69 9.66
C GLU A 367 -45.07 -38.43 11.16
N LEU A 368 -43.98 -38.35 11.91
CA LEU A 368 -44.02 -38.09 13.35
C LEU A 368 -44.53 -36.68 13.68
N PHE A 369 -44.02 -35.66 12.96
CA PHE A 369 -44.47 -34.28 13.15
C PHE A 369 -45.84 -34.01 12.49
N GLY A 370 -46.21 -34.78 11.45
CA GLY A 370 -47.49 -34.68 10.75
C GLY A 370 -48.71 -35.09 11.58
N LYS A 371 -48.53 -35.88 12.65
CA LYS A 371 -49.60 -36.21 13.61
C LYS A 371 -50.05 -35.01 14.45
N LEU A 372 -49.18 -34.02 14.63
CA LEU A 372 -49.38 -32.90 15.55
C LEU A 372 -49.42 -31.54 14.84
N ALA A 373 -48.80 -31.41 13.65
CA ALA A 373 -48.76 -30.15 12.93
C ALA A 373 -48.55 -30.29 11.41
N THR A 374 -48.85 -29.24 10.66
CA THR A 374 -48.60 -29.20 9.21
C THR A 374 -47.14 -28.81 8.91
N VAL A 375 -46.31 -29.81 8.57
CA VAL A 375 -44.90 -29.64 8.22
C VAL A 375 -44.74 -29.02 6.83
N VAL A 376 -43.97 -27.94 6.73
CA VAL A 376 -43.66 -27.26 5.46
C VAL A 376 -42.34 -27.74 4.88
N ASP A 377 -41.33 -27.93 5.73
CA ASP A 377 -39.98 -28.26 5.29
C ASP A 377 -39.24 -29.06 6.35
N VAL A 378 -38.46 -30.07 5.93
CA VAL A 378 -37.63 -30.91 6.79
C VAL A 378 -36.21 -30.91 6.22
N ASN A 379 -35.27 -30.39 7.00
CA ASN A 379 -33.88 -30.24 6.60
C ASN A 379 -32.95 -30.97 7.57
N ILE A 380 -32.43 -32.12 7.15
CA ILE A 380 -31.43 -32.90 7.90
C ILE A 380 -30.04 -32.38 7.55
N ILE A 381 -29.29 -31.91 8.55
CA ILE A 381 -27.95 -31.36 8.29
C ILE A 381 -26.92 -32.48 8.23
N THR A 382 -26.27 -32.60 7.07
CA THR A 382 -25.13 -33.50 6.83
C THR A 382 -23.80 -32.73 6.92
N ASP A 383 -22.72 -33.45 7.20
CA ASP A 383 -21.37 -32.89 7.15
C ASP A 383 -20.84 -32.80 5.71
N ASN A 384 -19.70 -32.14 5.52
CA ASN A 384 -19.08 -31.93 4.20
C ASN A 384 -18.71 -33.24 3.46
N GLY A 385 -18.75 -34.39 4.16
CA GLY A 385 -18.60 -35.74 3.61
C GLY A 385 -19.90 -36.53 3.47
N GLY A 386 -21.07 -35.88 3.50
CA GLY A 386 -22.38 -36.50 3.27
C GLY A 386 -22.95 -37.31 4.43
N ARG A 387 -22.22 -37.46 5.56
CA ARG A 387 -22.72 -38.17 6.75
C ARG A 387 -23.63 -37.27 7.58
N PRO A 388 -24.82 -37.72 8.04
CA PRO A 388 -25.72 -36.91 8.85
C PRO A 388 -25.09 -36.55 10.20
N LYS A 389 -25.25 -35.31 10.68
CA LYS A 389 -24.72 -34.86 11.98
C LYS A 389 -25.61 -35.23 13.16
N GLY A 390 -26.70 -35.96 12.92
CA GLY A 390 -27.64 -36.41 13.95
C GLY A 390 -28.56 -35.32 14.48
N PHE A 391 -28.80 -34.26 13.68
CA PHE A 391 -29.82 -33.25 13.97
C PHE A 391 -30.50 -32.74 12.69
N ALA A 392 -31.73 -32.26 12.84
CA ALA A 392 -32.57 -31.76 11.75
C ALA A 392 -33.30 -30.48 12.17
N PHE A 393 -33.68 -29.67 11.18
CA PHE A 393 -34.56 -28.52 11.35
C PHE A 393 -35.89 -28.79 10.64
N ILE A 394 -36.99 -28.59 11.35
CA ILE A 394 -38.35 -28.78 10.82
C ILE A 394 -39.08 -27.45 10.88
N THR A 395 -39.61 -27.00 9.75
CA THR A 395 -40.41 -25.77 9.65
C THR A 395 -41.89 -26.15 9.60
N VAL A 396 -42.68 -25.62 10.53
CA VAL A 396 -44.12 -25.89 10.68
C VAL A 396 -44.90 -24.59 10.47
N LYS A 397 -46.09 -24.62 9.85
CA LYS A 397 -46.90 -23.41 9.66
C LYS A 397 -47.41 -22.86 11.01
N GLU A 398 -47.44 -21.54 11.12
CA GLU A 398 -47.62 -20.73 12.34
C GLU A 398 -49.05 -20.71 12.92
N LYS A 399 -49.77 -21.85 12.94
CA LYS A 399 -51.10 -21.95 13.60
C LYS A 399 -51.17 -22.93 14.77
N ASP A 400 -50.09 -23.67 15.05
CA ASP A 400 -50.10 -24.70 16.09
C ASP A 400 -49.16 -24.29 17.24
N LYS A 401 -49.66 -24.37 18.49
CA LYS A 401 -48.98 -23.94 19.70
C LYS A 401 -47.66 -24.70 19.89
N GLY A 402 -46.55 -24.06 19.52
CA GLY A 402 -45.23 -24.70 19.49
C GLY A 402 -44.75 -25.30 20.82
N GLU A 403 -45.32 -24.87 21.94
CA GLU A 403 -45.04 -25.43 23.28
C GLU A 403 -45.65 -26.82 23.48
N GLU A 404 -46.83 -27.11 22.90
CA GLU A 404 -47.49 -28.43 23.00
C GLU A 404 -46.69 -29.49 22.22
N ILE A 405 -46.12 -29.11 21.07
CA ILE A 405 -45.26 -29.96 20.24
C ILE A 405 -43.99 -30.36 21.00
N ILE A 406 -43.40 -29.41 21.73
CA ILE A 406 -42.18 -29.68 22.53
C ILE A 406 -42.50 -30.60 23.70
N GLN A 407 -43.59 -30.39 24.42
CA GLN A 407 -43.95 -31.24 25.56
C GLN A 407 -44.22 -32.69 25.15
N GLN A 408 -44.81 -32.93 23.99
CA GLN A 408 -45.17 -34.28 23.54
C GLN A 408 -44.05 -35.01 22.79
N LEU A 409 -43.22 -34.31 22.01
CA LEU A 409 -42.20 -34.96 21.17
C LEU A 409 -40.80 -34.99 21.81
N ASN A 410 -40.52 -34.12 22.78
CA ASN A 410 -39.21 -34.08 23.44
C ASN A 410 -39.02 -35.33 24.33
N GLY A 411 -38.02 -36.14 24.02
CA GLY A 411 -37.73 -37.38 24.75
C GLY A 411 -38.35 -38.65 24.16
N THR A 412 -39.05 -38.57 23.01
CA THR A 412 -39.54 -39.76 22.30
C THR A 412 -38.39 -40.64 21.82
N GLU A 413 -38.57 -41.95 21.87
CA GLU A 413 -37.52 -42.92 21.53
C GLU A 413 -37.65 -43.38 20.08
N ILE A 414 -36.66 -43.05 19.26
CA ILE A 414 -36.57 -43.48 17.87
C ILE A 414 -35.34 -44.38 17.74
N MET A 415 -35.55 -45.66 17.44
CA MET A 415 -34.51 -46.66 17.22
C MET A 415 -33.45 -46.70 18.35
N GLY A 416 -33.90 -46.66 19.61
CA GLY A 416 -33.03 -46.74 20.79
C GLY A 416 -32.35 -45.43 21.20
N ARG A 417 -32.72 -44.29 20.60
CA ARG A 417 -32.22 -42.95 20.99
C ARG A 417 -33.37 -42.00 21.28
N LYS A 418 -33.27 -41.29 22.39
CA LYS A 418 -34.23 -40.24 22.77
C LYS A 418 -33.94 -38.97 21.99
N ILE A 419 -34.91 -38.52 21.19
CA ILE A 419 -34.76 -37.27 20.44
C ILE A 419 -34.98 -36.06 21.35
N ARG A 420 -34.33 -34.94 21.01
CA ARG A 420 -34.49 -33.66 21.71
C ARG A 420 -35.10 -32.63 20.77
N VAL A 421 -36.23 -32.03 21.15
CA VAL A 421 -36.93 -31.03 20.33
C VAL A 421 -36.91 -29.67 21.04
N ASP A 422 -36.36 -28.65 20.42
CA ASP A 422 -36.25 -27.27 20.95
C ASP A 422 -36.69 -26.24 19.88
N ILE A 423 -37.16 -25.04 20.29
CA ILE A 423 -37.42 -23.93 19.35
C ILE A 423 -36.09 -23.44 18.76
N SER A 424 -36.00 -23.40 17.43
CA SER A 424 -34.78 -22.96 16.75
C SER A 424 -34.62 -21.45 16.85
N GLN A 425 -33.73 -21.00 17.73
CA GLN A 425 -33.23 -19.62 17.67
C GLN A 425 -32.35 -19.47 16.44
N LYS A 426 -32.66 -18.52 15.55
CA LYS A 426 -31.77 -18.11 14.46
C LYS A 426 -30.44 -17.72 15.09
N LYS A 427 -29.38 -18.50 14.85
CA LYS A 427 -28.02 -17.98 15.01
C LYS A 427 -27.92 -16.83 14.02
N THR A 428 -28.08 -15.61 14.49
CA THR A 428 -27.57 -14.43 13.80
C THR A 428 -26.12 -14.73 13.49
N GLY A 429 -25.77 -14.81 12.21
CA GLY A 429 -24.41 -14.83 11.73
C GLY A 429 -23.73 -13.51 12.05
N GLY A 430 -23.51 -13.25 13.34
CA GLY A 430 -22.46 -12.38 13.81
C GLY A 430 -21.21 -13.21 13.79
N GLN A 431 -20.30 -12.86 12.89
CA GLN A 431 -18.89 -13.08 13.14
C GLN A 431 -18.64 -12.70 14.60
N ASN A 432 -18.15 -13.67 15.37
CA ASN A 432 -17.48 -13.37 16.62
C ASN A 432 -16.40 -12.34 16.24
N PRO A 433 -16.42 -11.07 16.71
CA PRO A 433 -15.28 -10.22 16.51
C PRO A 433 -14.16 -10.93 17.26
N GLY A 434 -13.17 -11.43 16.51
CA GLY A 434 -11.92 -11.83 17.10
C GLY A 434 -11.49 -10.69 18.00
N LYS A 435 -11.40 -10.95 19.30
CA LYS A 435 -10.64 -10.11 20.22
C LYS A 435 -9.28 -9.95 19.56
N SER A 436 -9.06 -8.82 18.91
CA SER A 436 -7.73 -8.31 18.61
C SER A 436 -7.03 -8.28 19.96
N LYS A 437 -6.07 -9.18 20.17
CA LYS A 437 -5.18 -9.11 21.32
C LYS A 437 -4.50 -7.74 21.24
N LYS A 438 -5.01 -6.78 22.01
CA LYS A 438 -4.28 -5.56 22.33
C LYS A 438 -2.92 -6.00 22.83
N SER A 439 -1.84 -5.46 22.25
CA SER A 439 -0.49 -5.87 22.64
C SER A 439 -0.29 -5.59 24.14
N SER A 440 0.60 -6.33 24.81
CA SER A 440 0.85 -6.12 26.25
C SER A 440 1.25 -4.67 26.58
N ARG A 441 1.75 -3.93 25.58
CA ARG A 441 2.12 -2.51 25.67
C ARG A 441 0.90 -1.57 25.73
N GLU A 442 -0.18 -1.93 25.03
CA GLU A 442 -1.43 -1.15 25.01
C GLU A 442 -2.25 -1.38 26.29
N LEU A 443 -2.20 -2.59 26.85
CA LEU A 443 -2.78 -2.90 28.17
C LEU A 443 -2.01 -2.23 29.32
N ARG A 444 -0.72 -1.97 29.15
CA ARG A 444 0.11 -1.26 30.13
C ARG A 444 -0.14 0.25 30.11
N ALA A 445 -0.27 0.84 28.93
CA ALA A 445 -0.63 2.25 28.76
C ALA A 445 -2.03 2.56 29.34
N ILE A 446 -3.02 1.69 29.09
CA ILE A 446 -4.38 1.86 29.64
C ILE A 446 -4.39 1.74 31.17
N ARG A 447 -3.49 0.92 31.76
CA ARG A 447 -3.35 0.79 33.21
C ARG A 447 -2.68 2.02 33.83
N GLU A 448 -1.62 2.51 33.20
CA GLU A 448 -0.88 3.72 33.61
C GLU A 448 -1.73 4.99 33.46
N GLU A 449 -2.63 5.07 32.46
CA GLU A 449 -3.59 6.17 32.29
C GLU A 449 -4.76 6.10 33.28
N SER A 450 -5.20 4.90 33.67
CA SER A 450 -6.31 4.72 34.64
C SER A 450 -5.92 4.96 36.10
N GLU A 451 -4.62 4.95 36.43
CA GLU A 451 -4.10 5.10 37.80
C GLU A 451 -3.58 6.52 38.09
N GLY A 452 -3.76 7.47 37.17
CA GLY A 452 -3.23 8.85 37.28
C GLY A 452 -3.87 9.77 38.33
N ASP A 453 -4.98 9.40 38.97
CA ASP A 453 -5.78 10.35 39.75
C ASP A 453 -5.83 10.15 41.28
N LYS A 454 -4.98 9.30 41.87
CA LYS A 454 -4.82 9.26 43.34
C LYS A 454 -3.37 9.00 43.76
N LYS A 455 -2.68 10.04 44.23
CA LYS A 455 -1.37 9.91 44.93
C LYS A 455 -1.47 8.95 46.12
N PRO A 456 -0.66 7.89 46.22
CA PRO A 456 -0.53 7.14 47.46
C PRO A 456 0.45 7.86 48.40
N LYS A 457 0.03 8.08 49.65
CA LYS A 457 0.88 8.57 50.74
C LYS A 457 2.01 7.58 51.01
N ARG A 458 3.26 8.06 51.02
CA ARG A 458 4.44 7.29 51.47
C ARG A 458 4.28 6.93 52.95
N LYS A 459 4.30 5.64 53.28
CA LYS A 459 4.54 5.17 54.66
C LYS A 459 6.03 5.39 55.00
N PRO A 460 6.37 5.89 56.20
CA PRO A 460 7.77 6.01 56.61
C PRO A 460 8.36 4.62 56.83
N ARG A 461 9.51 4.34 56.22
CA ARG A 461 10.30 3.15 56.53
C ARG A 461 11.07 3.41 57.83
N HIS A 462 10.88 2.51 58.78
CA HIS A 462 11.61 2.44 60.02
C HIS A 462 13.11 2.21 59.73
N LYS A 463 13.99 3.03 60.32
CA LYS A 463 15.39 2.68 60.54
C LYS A 463 15.47 1.62 61.65
N LYS A 464 16.46 0.74 61.54
CA LYS A 464 17.20 -0.04 62.57
C LYS A 464 17.68 -1.34 61.91
N ASP A 465 18.88 -1.83 62.10
CA ASP A 465 20.13 -1.37 62.71
C ASP A 465 21.24 -2.17 62.00
#